data_AF-A0A442RLB3-F1
#
_entry.id   AF-A0A442RLB3-F1
#
_cell.length_a   1.000
_cell.length_b   1.000
_cell.length_c   1.000
_cell.angle_alpha   90.00
_cell.angle_beta   90.00
_cell.angle_gamma   90.00
#
_symmetry.space_group_name_H-M   'P 1'
#
loop_
_entity.id
_entity.type
_entity.pdbx_description
1 polymer ?
#
loop_
_entity_poly.entity_id
_entity_poly.type
_entity_poly.pdbx_seq_one_letter_code
_entity_poly.pdbx_strand_id
1 'polypeptide(L)'
;MTSNDERPPNFLRRLFWLGVFIVVLFGLYSAGWFYLADKVKSEAGKAVAEFNGNGIEADCVKLTVSGYPLSFAVSCDSLAYQDDSRNVAASLGSLKAVTHITQILSPGADLQGPLRTSVPGMAPLWIDWDNLRANVKLSWPLPRRVSLEAEALSAQTDPADGTDPVELFSAGTAVGELRPNGQDIDYAGGFTDLEIDPGAIDGRVLPPLDGSGDVTLKNGVALIKTQTESLRGQAVDIGKLDLSSGSARVTVSGPVSVDADGLIDADLMIRVSDSKAVAEILGKAIPEQKSQIKTGFAGLALLGNEPSMPLKIVKGKASLGFIPLGSIKPVD
;
A
#
# COMPACT_ATOMS: atom_id res chain seq x y z
N MET A 1 9.04 47.48 -59.61
CA MET A 1 7.77 48.14 -59.23
C MET A 1 6.90 47.07 -58.59
N THR A 2 6.56 47.29 -57.32
CA THR A 2 5.91 46.35 -56.40
C THR A 2 4.41 46.26 -56.68
N SER A 3 3.91 45.08 -57.03
CA SER A 3 2.47 44.81 -57.12
C SER A 3 1.92 44.60 -55.71
N ASN A 4 1.17 45.57 -55.22
CA ASN A 4 0.47 45.51 -53.94
C ASN A 4 -0.69 44.52 -54.05
N ASP A 5 -0.65 43.48 -53.24
CA ASP A 5 -1.71 42.48 -53.12
C ASP A 5 -2.79 43.04 -52.19
N GLU A 6 -3.89 43.56 -52.75
CA GLU A 6 -5.02 44.11 -52.01
C GLU A 6 -5.75 42.98 -51.26
N ARG A 7 -5.38 42.77 -50.00
CA ARG A 7 -6.13 41.90 -49.07
C ARG A 7 -7.54 42.48 -48.87
N PRO A 8 -8.62 41.71 -49.11
CA PRO A 8 -9.97 42.23 -48.99
C PRO A 8 -10.28 42.68 -47.55
N PRO A 9 -10.96 43.83 -47.35
CA PRO A 9 -11.16 44.47 -46.04
C PRO A 9 -11.97 43.62 -45.05
N ASN A 10 -12.65 42.58 -45.55
CA ASN A 10 -13.46 41.66 -44.74
C ASN A 10 -12.62 40.55 -44.08
N PHE A 11 -11.39 40.31 -44.54
CA PHE A 11 -10.51 39.29 -43.95
C PHE A 11 -9.99 39.72 -42.57
N LEU A 12 -9.58 40.99 -42.44
CA LEU A 12 -9.13 41.57 -41.16
C LEU A 12 -10.27 41.65 -40.13
N ARG A 13 -11.48 41.99 -40.55
CA ARG A 13 -12.66 42.03 -39.67
C ARG A 13 -13.10 40.63 -39.21
N ARG A 14 -12.99 39.64 -40.09
CA ARG A 14 -13.29 38.23 -39.77
C ARG A 14 -12.20 37.62 -38.88
N LEU A 15 -10.93 37.98 -39.09
CA LEU A 15 -9.81 37.60 -38.23
C LEU A 15 -9.92 38.27 -36.85
N PHE A 16 -10.33 39.53 -36.78
CA PHE A 16 -10.60 40.23 -35.52
C PHE A 16 -11.74 39.57 -34.75
N TRP A 17 -12.86 39.26 -35.42
CA TRP A 17 -13.98 38.54 -34.79
C TRP A 17 -13.60 37.12 -34.35
N LEU A 18 -12.74 36.45 -35.13
CA LEU A 18 -12.21 35.13 -34.78
C LEU A 18 -11.26 35.23 -33.58
N GLY A 19 -10.43 36.27 -33.51
CA GLY A 19 -9.59 36.59 -32.34
C GLY A 19 -10.42 36.90 -31.09
N VAL A 20 -11.46 37.73 -31.21
CA VAL A 20 -12.41 38.02 -30.12
C VAL A 20 -13.13 36.75 -29.68
N PHE A 21 -13.59 35.93 -30.62
CA PHE A 21 -14.24 34.66 -30.31
C PHE A 21 -13.30 33.70 -29.56
N ILE A 22 -12.05 33.60 -29.98
CA ILE A 22 -11.02 32.82 -29.27
C ILE A 22 -10.82 33.37 -27.86
N VAL A 23 -10.64 34.67 -27.69
CA VAL A 23 -10.46 35.31 -26.38
C VAL A 23 -11.67 35.07 -25.47
N VAL A 24 -12.90 35.16 -26.00
CA VAL A 24 -14.13 34.86 -25.26
C VAL A 24 -14.19 33.38 -24.87
N LEU A 25 -13.81 32.47 -25.76
CA LEU A 25 -13.80 31.04 -25.49
C LEU A 25 -12.77 30.68 -24.40
N PHE A 26 -11.56 31.25 -24.46
CA PHE A 26 -10.56 31.14 -23.39
C PHE A 26 -11.02 31.79 -22.08
N GLY A 27 -11.70 32.94 -22.15
CA GLY A 27 -12.26 33.61 -20.98
C GLY A 27 -13.35 32.78 -20.30
N LEU A 28 -14.30 32.23 -21.07
CA LEU A 28 -15.34 31.33 -20.58
C LEU A 28 -14.76 30.03 -20.02
N TYR A 29 -13.76 29.46 -20.70
CA TYR A 29 -13.06 28.27 -20.21
C TYR A 29 -12.34 28.56 -18.89
N SER A 30 -11.63 29.67 -18.78
CA SER A 30 -10.95 30.09 -17.55
C SER A 30 -11.94 30.31 -16.42
N ALA A 31 -13.02 31.06 -16.68
CA ALA A 31 -14.08 31.30 -15.69
C ALA A 31 -14.75 30.00 -15.23
N GLY A 32 -15.02 29.07 -16.17
CA GLY A 32 -15.54 27.74 -15.86
C GLY A 32 -14.58 26.92 -15.00
N TRP A 33 -13.28 26.94 -15.32
CA TRP A 33 -12.26 26.23 -14.54
C TRP A 33 -12.13 26.78 -13.12
N PHE A 34 -12.07 28.11 -12.94
CA PHE A 34 -12.01 28.73 -11.62
C PHE A 34 -13.27 28.46 -10.79
N TYR A 35 -14.47 28.47 -11.42
CA TYR A 35 -15.72 28.11 -10.76
C TYR A 35 -15.74 26.63 -10.30
N LEU A 36 -15.27 25.72 -11.15
CA LEU A 36 -15.12 24.30 -10.81
C LEU A 36 -14.10 24.09 -9.67
N ALA A 37 -12.96 24.77 -9.71
CA ALA A 37 -11.94 24.70 -8.67
C ALA A 37 -12.47 25.18 -7.31
N ASP A 38 -13.24 26.27 -7.30
CA ASP A 38 -13.85 26.81 -6.07
C ASP A 38 -14.95 25.89 -5.52
N LYS A 39 -15.73 25.25 -6.40
CA LYS A 39 -16.72 24.24 -6.01
C LYS A 39 -16.08 22.98 -5.44
N VAL A 40 -14.98 22.49 -6.03
CA VAL A 40 -14.20 21.35 -5.49
C VAL A 40 -13.62 21.70 -4.12
N LYS A 41 -13.10 22.92 -3.95
CA LYS A 41 -12.62 23.41 -2.65
C LYS A 41 -13.74 23.46 -1.61
N SER A 42 -14.93 23.94 -1.99
CA SER A 42 -16.09 24.00 -1.10
C SER A 42 -16.59 22.59 -0.70
N GLU A 43 -16.71 21.66 -1.63
CA GLU A 43 -17.16 20.29 -1.35
C GLU A 43 -16.10 19.48 -0.58
N ALA A 44 -14.80 19.66 -0.88
CA ALA A 44 -13.72 19.07 -0.08
C ALA A 44 -13.72 19.63 1.35
N GLY A 45 -13.91 20.94 1.52
CA GLY A 45 -14.06 21.57 2.83
C GLY A 45 -15.31 21.09 3.58
N LYS A 46 -16.42 20.81 2.89
CA LYS A 46 -17.61 20.21 3.49
C LYS A 46 -17.39 18.75 3.90
N ALA A 47 -16.73 17.95 3.06
CA ALA A 47 -16.39 16.57 3.40
C ALA A 47 -15.49 16.50 4.64
N VAL A 48 -14.48 17.38 4.71
CA VAL A 48 -13.63 17.54 5.91
C VAL A 48 -14.46 18.01 7.12
N ALA A 49 -15.39 18.95 6.94
CA ALA A 49 -16.29 19.40 8.02
C ALA A 49 -17.32 18.34 8.46
N GLU A 50 -17.69 17.41 7.58
CA GLU A 50 -18.56 16.27 7.87
C GLU A 50 -17.80 15.19 8.66
N PHE A 51 -16.49 15.00 8.39
CA PHE A 51 -15.60 14.21 9.25
C PHE A 51 -15.35 14.86 10.62
N ASN A 52 -15.44 16.19 10.72
CA ASN A 52 -15.40 16.91 11.99
C ASN A 52 -16.63 16.70 12.90
N GLY A 53 -17.56 15.84 12.50
CA GLY A 53 -18.60 15.29 13.37
C GLY A 53 -18.16 14.00 14.06
N ASN A 54 -18.41 13.88 15.36
CA ASN A 54 -18.08 12.74 16.25
C ASN A 54 -16.66 12.71 16.85
N GLY A 55 -16.01 13.87 17.06
CA GLY A 55 -14.74 13.95 17.80
C GLY A 55 -13.50 13.54 16.99
N ILE A 56 -13.63 13.57 15.66
CA ILE A 56 -12.56 13.32 14.70
C ILE A 56 -12.16 14.67 14.10
N GLU A 57 -10.96 15.20 14.35
CA GLU A 57 -10.45 16.42 13.72
C GLU A 57 -9.56 16.05 12.53
N ALA A 58 -10.04 16.33 11.32
CA ALA A 58 -9.28 16.21 10.09
C ALA A 58 -8.87 17.61 9.60
N ASP A 59 -7.58 17.94 9.61
CA ASP A 59 -7.09 19.24 9.13
C ASP A 59 -6.23 19.08 7.87
N CYS A 60 -6.66 19.68 6.76
CA CYS A 60 -5.84 19.89 5.56
C CYS A 60 -5.42 21.37 5.53
N VAL A 61 -4.21 21.62 6.02
CA VAL A 61 -3.66 22.97 6.11
C VAL A 61 -3.35 23.49 4.69
N LYS A 62 -3.91 24.67 4.37
CA LYS A 62 -3.76 25.36 3.06
C LYS A 62 -4.13 24.53 1.83
N LEU A 63 -5.37 24.01 1.79
CA LEU A 63 -5.93 23.41 0.58
C LEU A 63 -5.82 24.37 -0.63
N THR A 64 -4.96 24.01 -1.58
CA THR A 64 -4.75 24.74 -2.84
C THR A 64 -5.15 23.86 -4.02
N VAL A 65 -5.94 24.43 -4.93
CA VAL A 65 -6.32 23.78 -6.19
C VAL A 65 -5.56 24.47 -7.31
N SER A 66 -4.67 23.74 -7.99
CA SER A 66 -3.86 24.22 -9.12
C SER A 66 -4.04 23.30 -10.33
N GLY A 67 -3.36 23.53 -11.45
CA GLY A 67 -3.41 22.66 -12.65
C GLY A 67 -4.07 23.25 -13.89
N TYR A 68 -4.44 24.53 -13.88
CA TYR A 68 -4.88 25.21 -15.10
C TYR A 68 -3.83 25.06 -16.22
N PRO A 69 -4.21 24.69 -17.47
CA PRO A 69 -5.58 24.51 -17.96
C PRO A 69 -6.08 23.05 -18.04
N LEU A 70 -5.25 22.03 -17.84
CA LEU A 70 -5.58 20.63 -18.22
C LEU A 70 -5.53 19.61 -17.06
N SER A 71 -5.20 20.06 -15.86
CA SER A 71 -5.19 19.23 -14.65
C SER A 71 -5.91 19.91 -13.50
N PHE A 72 -6.31 19.09 -12.53
CA PHE A 72 -6.73 19.51 -11.22
C PHE A 72 -5.76 18.86 -10.24
N ALA A 73 -4.93 19.68 -9.61
CA ALA A 73 -4.02 19.27 -8.56
C ALA A 73 -4.52 19.85 -7.24
N VAL A 74 -4.80 18.98 -6.27
CA VAL A 74 -5.17 19.36 -4.90
C VAL A 74 -3.93 19.12 -4.03
N SER A 75 -3.44 20.17 -3.40
CA SER A 75 -2.32 20.10 -2.45
C SER A 75 -2.72 20.55 -1.06
N CYS A 76 -2.30 19.79 -0.04
CA CYS A 76 -2.36 20.10 1.38
C CYS A 76 -0.93 20.15 1.93
N ASP A 77 -0.62 21.13 2.79
CA ASP A 77 0.70 21.23 3.44
C ASP A 77 0.90 20.12 4.49
N SER A 78 -0.17 19.73 5.18
CA SER A 78 -0.20 18.63 6.15
C SER A 78 -1.60 18.05 6.28
N LEU A 79 -1.69 16.77 6.63
CA LEU A 79 -2.95 16.11 6.98
C LEU A 79 -2.85 15.60 8.42
N ALA A 80 -3.63 16.18 9.32
CA ALA A 80 -3.77 15.66 10.69
C ALA A 80 -5.12 14.97 10.83
N TYR A 81 -5.13 13.81 11.47
CA TYR A 81 -6.32 13.08 11.91
C TYR A 81 -6.19 12.87 13.42
N GLN A 82 -7.17 13.32 14.19
CA GLN A 82 -7.22 13.07 15.62
C GLN A 82 -8.62 12.60 16.02
N ASP A 83 -8.74 11.39 16.56
CA ASP A 83 -9.96 10.85 17.14
C ASP A 83 -9.85 10.88 18.66
N ASP A 84 -10.47 11.87 19.29
CA ASP A 84 -10.45 12.08 20.74
C ASP A 84 -11.19 10.96 21.49
N SER A 85 -12.18 10.33 20.85
CA SER A 85 -12.96 9.24 21.47
C SER A 85 -12.14 7.96 21.62
N ARG A 86 -11.22 7.72 20.67
CA ARG A 86 -10.32 6.56 20.65
C ARG A 86 -8.89 6.90 21.08
N ASN A 87 -8.59 8.16 21.39
CA ASN A 87 -7.25 8.68 21.69
C ASN A 87 -6.22 8.33 20.59
N VAL A 88 -6.65 8.31 19.32
CA VAL A 88 -5.81 7.98 18.18
C VAL A 88 -5.47 9.27 17.44
N ALA A 89 -4.19 9.54 17.22
CA ALA A 89 -3.73 10.62 16.37
C ALA A 89 -2.83 10.08 15.25
N ALA A 90 -3.04 10.55 14.04
CA ALA A 90 -2.17 10.31 12.90
C ALA A 90 -1.89 11.63 12.20
N SER A 91 -0.63 11.95 11.94
CA SER A 91 -0.26 13.13 11.16
C SER A 91 0.60 12.71 9.98
N LEU A 92 0.18 13.08 8.80
CA LEU A 92 0.92 12.91 7.56
C LEU A 92 1.48 14.27 7.11
N GLY A 93 2.64 14.24 6.46
CA GLY A 93 3.22 15.37 5.76
C GLY A 93 2.35 15.91 4.62
N SER A 94 2.98 16.57 3.65
CA SER A 94 2.23 17.20 2.56
C SER A 94 1.60 16.16 1.63
N LEU A 95 0.38 16.41 1.18
CA LEU A 95 -0.32 15.55 0.22
C LEU A 95 -0.53 16.32 -1.08
N LYS A 96 -0.17 15.70 -2.21
CA LYS A 96 -0.39 16.25 -3.54
C LYS A 96 -1.13 15.26 -4.42
N ALA A 97 -2.45 15.40 -4.49
CA ALA A 97 -3.27 14.65 -5.43
C ALA A 97 -3.29 15.35 -6.79
N VAL A 98 -2.98 14.65 -7.87
CA VAL A 98 -2.98 15.22 -9.23
C VAL A 98 -3.84 14.36 -10.15
N THR A 99 -4.85 14.95 -10.75
CA THR A 99 -5.64 14.31 -11.82
C THR A 99 -5.60 15.14 -13.09
N HIS A 100 -5.32 14.49 -14.22
CA HIS A 100 -5.45 15.11 -15.54
C HIS A 100 -6.88 14.94 -16.06
N ILE A 101 -7.37 15.89 -16.87
CA ILE A 101 -8.69 15.80 -17.50
C ILE A 101 -8.83 14.53 -18.36
N THR A 102 -7.73 14.07 -18.97
CA THR A 102 -7.69 12.83 -19.76
C THR A 102 -7.66 11.55 -18.92
N GLN A 103 -7.45 11.65 -17.61
CA GLN A 103 -7.26 10.52 -16.69
C GLN A 103 -8.23 10.55 -15.50
N ILE A 104 -9.42 11.14 -15.66
CA ILE A 104 -10.45 11.22 -14.59
C ILE A 104 -10.83 9.84 -14.02
N LEU A 105 -10.78 8.78 -14.85
CA LEU A 105 -11.05 7.40 -14.41
C LEU A 105 -9.82 6.70 -13.81
N SER A 106 -8.70 7.40 -13.67
CA SER A 106 -7.45 6.87 -13.12
C SER A 106 -6.69 7.92 -12.30
N PRO A 107 -7.32 8.51 -11.25
CA PRO A 107 -6.65 9.50 -10.40
C PRO A 107 -5.39 8.90 -9.75
N GLY A 108 -4.34 9.71 -9.70
CA GLY A 108 -3.12 9.44 -8.94
C GLY A 108 -2.98 10.43 -7.77
N ALA A 109 -2.37 9.99 -6.70
CA ALA A 109 -1.98 10.85 -5.59
C ALA A 109 -0.53 10.55 -5.20
N ASP A 110 0.28 11.61 -5.10
CA ASP A 110 1.61 11.55 -4.54
C ASP A 110 1.51 12.05 -3.09
N LEU A 111 1.91 11.22 -2.13
CA LEU A 111 1.90 11.51 -0.70
C LEU A 111 3.35 11.73 -0.25
N GLN A 112 3.60 12.76 0.55
CA GLN A 112 4.91 13.01 1.14
C GLN A 112 4.90 12.63 2.62
N GLY A 113 5.99 12.00 3.03
CA GLY A 113 6.25 11.70 4.43
C GLY A 113 6.55 12.96 5.25
N PRO A 114 6.71 12.81 6.57
CA PRO A 114 6.55 11.54 7.29
C PRO A 114 5.09 11.31 7.73
N LEU A 115 4.74 10.04 7.96
CA LEU A 115 3.56 9.63 8.71
C LEU A 115 3.95 9.35 10.17
N ARG A 116 3.39 10.14 11.08
CA ARG A 116 3.42 9.87 12.52
C ARG A 116 2.11 9.27 12.97
N THR A 117 2.18 8.25 13.82
CA THR A 117 1.00 7.64 14.43
C THR A 117 1.16 7.60 15.94
N SER A 118 0.08 7.84 16.66
CA SER A 118 -0.04 7.74 18.11
C SER A 118 -1.33 7.00 18.41
N VAL A 119 -1.20 5.77 18.91
CA VAL A 119 -2.33 4.88 19.23
C VAL A 119 -2.15 4.42 20.68
N PRO A 120 -3.21 4.42 21.51
CA PRO A 120 -3.09 3.98 22.89
C PRO A 120 -2.63 2.52 22.98
N GLY A 121 -1.63 2.26 23.81
CA GLY A 121 -1.08 0.91 24.00
C GLY A 121 -0.04 0.49 22.96
N MET A 122 0.33 1.37 22.02
CA MET A 122 1.45 1.17 21.09
C MET A 122 2.42 2.34 21.18
N ALA A 123 3.72 2.07 20.98
CA ALA A 123 4.71 3.14 20.85
C ALA A 123 4.38 3.98 19.61
N PRO A 124 4.47 5.32 19.67
CA PRO A 124 4.30 6.13 18.48
C PRO A 124 5.33 5.73 17.41
N LEU A 125 4.91 5.76 16.15
CA LEU A 125 5.76 5.38 15.02
C LEU A 125 5.98 6.59 14.11
N TRP A 126 7.21 6.72 13.61
CA TRP A 126 7.59 7.62 12.53
C TRP A 126 7.93 6.79 11.30
N ILE A 127 7.10 6.90 10.28
CA ILE A 127 7.25 6.19 9.01
C ILE A 127 7.56 7.24 7.94
N ASP A 128 8.66 7.08 7.22
CA ASP A 128 9.09 8.03 6.19
C ASP A 128 9.38 7.34 4.86
N TRP A 129 9.32 8.11 3.78
CA TRP A 129 9.55 7.64 2.42
C TRP A 129 9.95 8.79 1.50
N ASP A 130 10.73 8.48 0.46
CA ASP A 130 11.11 9.48 -0.55
C ASP A 130 9.93 9.79 -1.49
N ASN A 131 9.18 8.76 -1.87
CA ASN A 131 8.10 8.85 -2.82
C ASN A 131 7.04 7.79 -2.52
N LEU A 132 5.78 8.22 -2.31
CA LEU A 132 4.64 7.33 -2.14
C LEU A 132 3.55 7.71 -3.14
N ARG A 133 3.26 6.82 -4.08
CA ARG A 133 2.25 7.01 -5.11
C ARG A 133 1.10 6.04 -4.95
N ALA A 134 -0.10 6.58 -4.81
CA ALA A 134 -1.34 5.83 -4.91
C ALA A 134 -1.98 6.06 -6.29
N ASN A 135 -2.47 5.00 -6.93
CA ASN A 135 -3.21 5.08 -8.19
C ASN A 135 -4.49 4.25 -8.10
N VAL A 136 -5.61 4.83 -8.52
CA VAL A 136 -6.90 4.14 -8.49
C VAL A 136 -7.50 4.16 -9.88
N LYS A 137 -7.73 2.98 -10.47
CA LYS A 137 -8.51 2.86 -11.71
C LYS A 137 -9.98 2.65 -11.37
N LEU A 138 -10.79 3.69 -11.59
CA LEU A 138 -12.21 3.70 -11.26
C LEU A 138 -13.03 2.90 -12.28
N SER A 139 -14.02 2.15 -11.78
CA SER A 139 -15.10 1.57 -12.57
C SER A 139 -16.35 1.38 -11.70
N TRP A 140 -17.51 1.14 -12.30
CA TRP A 140 -18.75 0.86 -11.55
C TRP A 140 -19.05 -0.64 -11.56
N PRO A 141 -19.43 -1.26 -10.42
CA PRO A 141 -19.72 -0.68 -9.10
C PRO A 141 -18.51 -0.56 -8.15
N LEU A 142 -17.34 -1.08 -8.52
CA LEU A 142 -16.12 -1.04 -7.73
C LEU A 142 -14.92 -0.62 -8.60
N PRO A 143 -13.88 0.01 -8.03
CA PRO A 143 -12.64 0.27 -8.74
C PRO A 143 -12.06 -0.99 -9.37
N ARG A 144 -11.52 -0.89 -10.60
CA ARG A 144 -10.83 -2.00 -11.26
C ARG A 144 -9.50 -2.34 -10.62
N ARG A 145 -8.83 -1.34 -10.04
CA ARG A 145 -7.50 -1.48 -9.47
C ARG A 145 -7.23 -0.37 -8.48
N VAL A 146 -6.61 -0.71 -7.37
CA VAL A 146 -5.98 0.23 -6.44
C VAL A 146 -4.53 -0.22 -6.30
N SER A 147 -3.57 0.63 -6.63
CA SER A 147 -2.15 0.33 -6.46
C SER A 147 -1.47 1.38 -5.59
N LEU A 148 -0.51 0.95 -4.81
CA LEU A 148 0.32 1.75 -3.93
C LEU A 148 1.79 1.37 -4.18
N GLU A 149 2.64 2.36 -4.31
CA GLU A 149 4.08 2.19 -4.56
C GLU A 149 4.85 3.19 -3.68
N ALA A 150 5.79 2.68 -2.90
CA ALA A 150 6.64 3.45 -2.00
C ALA A 150 8.12 3.20 -2.35
N GLU A 151 8.93 4.25 -2.35
CA GLU A 151 10.39 4.19 -2.51
C GLU A 151 11.08 4.68 -1.23
N ALA A 152 12.19 4.02 -0.86
CA ALA A 152 12.97 4.30 0.34
C ALA A 152 12.11 4.39 1.62
N LEU A 153 11.24 3.39 1.81
CA LEU A 153 10.35 3.33 2.97
C LEU A 153 11.15 2.97 4.23
N SER A 154 11.00 3.74 5.29
CA SER A 154 11.61 3.47 6.60
C SER A 154 10.60 3.64 7.72
N ALA A 155 10.81 2.95 8.82
CA ALA A 155 10.01 3.11 10.03
C ALA A 155 10.91 3.07 11.25
N GLN A 156 10.62 3.95 12.22
CA GLN A 156 11.28 4.00 13.51
C GLN A 156 10.27 4.35 14.62
N THR A 157 10.65 4.19 15.87
CA THR A 157 9.86 4.67 17.01
C THR A 157 9.94 6.21 17.12
N ASP A 158 8.87 6.85 17.61
CA ASP A 158 8.80 8.30 17.88
C ASP A 158 8.53 8.55 19.39
N PRO A 159 9.49 8.22 20.27
CA PRO A 159 9.30 8.30 21.71
C PRO A 159 9.12 9.76 22.20
N ALA A 160 8.05 10.02 22.93
CA ALA A 160 7.73 11.35 23.47
C ALA A 160 8.52 11.71 24.74
N ASP A 161 9.19 10.74 25.36
CA ASP A 161 9.97 10.86 26.60
C ASP A 161 11.45 11.21 26.35
N GLY A 162 11.83 11.43 25.09
CA GLY A 162 13.17 11.87 24.70
C GLY A 162 14.22 10.77 24.68
N THR A 163 13.83 9.48 24.72
CA THR A 163 14.74 8.38 24.41
C THR A 163 15.14 8.40 22.93
N ASP A 164 16.26 7.78 22.59
CA ASP A 164 16.68 7.69 21.19
C ASP A 164 15.67 6.85 20.37
N PRO A 165 15.24 7.34 19.20
CA PRO A 165 14.46 6.55 18.24
C PRO A 165 15.18 5.25 17.89
N VAL A 166 14.41 4.17 17.79
CA VAL A 166 14.89 2.87 17.33
C VAL A 166 14.36 2.65 15.93
N GLU A 167 15.26 2.55 14.95
CA GLU A 167 14.91 2.12 13.60
C GLU A 167 14.32 0.72 13.67
N LEU A 168 13.20 0.49 12.98
CA LEU A 168 12.51 -0.78 12.95
C LEU A 168 12.86 -1.54 11.68
N PHE A 169 12.71 -0.86 10.54
CA PHE A 169 13.07 -1.40 9.24
C PHE A 169 13.29 -0.29 8.22
N SER A 170 14.00 -0.63 7.15
CA SER A 170 14.06 0.13 5.90
C SER A 170 13.86 -0.80 4.70
N ALA A 171 13.28 -0.29 3.62
CA ALA A 171 13.02 -1.03 2.39
C ALA A 171 13.25 -0.12 1.18
N GLY A 172 13.96 -0.62 0.18
CA GLY A 172 14.24 0.15 -1.04
C GLY A 172 12.98 0.46 -1.84
N THR A 173 12.10 -0.51 -2.00
CA THR A 173 10.80 -0.34 -2.68
C THR A 173 9.76 -1.22 -2.02
N ALA A 174 8.52 -0.73 -1.93
CA ALA A 174 7.35 -1.51 -1.52
C ALA A 174 6.18 -1.23 -2.47
N VAL A 175 5.56 -2.29 -2.99
CA VAL A 175 4.43 -2.21 -3.92
C VAL A 175 3.28 -3.07 -3.45
N GLY A 176 2.06 -2.59 -3.70
CA GLY A 176 0.83 -3.32 -3.48
C GLY A 176 -0.21 -2.98 -4.53
N GLU A 177 -0.94 -3.97 -5.03
CA GLU A 177 -2.03 -3.84 -5.98
C GLU A 177 -3.22 -4.69 -5.50
N LEU A 178 -4.39 -4.06 -5.39
CA LEU A 178 -5.68 -4.70 -5.15
C LEU A 178 -6.52 -4.66 -6.42
N ARG A 179 -7.11 -5.79 -6.78
CA ARG A 179 -7.97 -5.93 -7.96
C ARG A 179 -9.18 -6.81 -7.65
N PRO A 180 -10.42 -6.31 -7.83
CA PRO A 180 -11.59 -7.17 -7.74
C PRO A 180 -11.62 -8.22 -8.85
N ASN A 181 -11.99 -9.45 -8.48
CA ASN A 181 -12.10 -10.60 -9.38
C ASN A 181 -13.44 -11.30 -9.13
N GLY A 182 -14.50 -10.79 -9.76
CA GLY A 182 -15.86 -11.24 -9.46
C GLY A 182 -16.30 -10.83 -8.06
N GLN A 183 -16.55 -11.81 -7.18
CA GLN A 183 -16.84 -11.59 -5.75
C GLN A 183 -15.57 -11.61 -4.89
N ASP A 184 -14.46 -12.07 -5.45
CA ASP A 184 -13.18 -12.18 -4.76
C ASP A 184 -12.35 -10.91 -4.95
N ILE A 185 -11.28 -10.78 -4.16
CA ILE A 185 -10.30 -9.70 -4.29
C ILE A 185 -8.92 -10.31 -4.41
N ASP A 186 -8.25 -10.03 -5.52
CA ASP A 186 -6.84 -10.36 -5.71
C ASP A 186 -5.99 -9.25 -5.07
N TYR A 187 -5.01 -9.62 -4.27
CA TYR A 187 -3.93 -8.75 -3.80
C TYR A 187 -2.61 -9.27 -4.34
N ALA A 188 -1.80 -8.40 -4.92
CA ALA A 188 -0.42 -8.69 -5.29
C ALA A 188 0.49 -7.61 -4.70
N GLY A 189 1.63 -7.98 -4.13
CA GLY A 189 2.55 -7.01 -3.55
C GLY A 189 3.95 -7.55 -3.43
N GLY A 190 4.87 -6.69 -3.03
CA GLY A 190 6.25 -7.06 -2.83
C GLY A 190 7.08 -5.92 -2.26
N PHE A 191 8.29 -6.26 -1.84
CA PHE A 191 9.28 -5.34 -1.34
C PHE A 191 10.67 -5.78 -1.77
N THR A 192 11.60 -4.83 -1.85
CA THR A 192 13.01 -5.10 -2.14
C THR A 192 13.90 -4.44 -1.11
N ASP A 193 15.08 -5.03 -0.89
CA ASP A 193 16.10 -4.52 0.02
C ASP A 193 15.52 -4.22 1.42
N LEU A 194 14.67 -5.10 1.96
CA LEU A 194 14.15 -4.97 3.31
C LEU A 194 15.24 -5.31 4.32
N GLU A 195 15.66 -4.31 5.08
CA GLU A 195 16.56 -4.44 6.22
C GLU A 195 15.74 -4.26 7.50
N ILE A 196 15.96 -5.17 8.46
CA ILE A 196 15.32 -5.10 9.78
C ILE A 196 16.43 -4.79 10.78
N ASP A 197 16.26 -3.70 11.53
CA ASP A 197 17.28 -3.30 12.50
C ASP A 197 17.36 -4.35 13.62
N PRO A 198 18.58 -4.77 14.03
CA PRO A 198 18.73 -5.74 15.12
C PRO A 198 18.06 -5.30 16.43
N GLY A 199 18.02 -3.99 16.72
CA GLY A 199 17.34 -3.41 17.87
C GLY A 199 15.84 -3.71 17.91
N ALA A 200 15.21 -3.89 16.75
CA ALA A 200 13.79 -4.24 16.64
C ALA A 200 13.50 -5.74 16.85
N ILE A 201 14.53 -6.59 16.80
CA ILE A 201 14.40 -8.05 16.86
C ILE A 201 15.33 -8.69 17.90
N ASP A 202 15.47 -8.08 19.08
CA ASP A 202 16.24 -8.58 20.22
C ASP A 202 17.73 -8.84 19.90
N GLY A 203 18.34 -8.01 19.06
CA GLY A 203 19.73 -8.13 18.63
C GLY A 203 19.95 -9.24 17.59
N ARG A 204 18.89 -9.87 17.08
CA ARG A 204 19.01 -10.83 15.97
C ARG A 204 19.40 -10.11 14.69
N VAL A 205 20.18 -10.77 13.85
CA VAL A 205 20.67 -10.19 12.61
C VAL A 205 20.07 -10.95 11.43
N LEU A 206 19.41 -10.21 10.54
CA LEU A 206 18.89 -10.70 9.27
C LEU A 206 19.65 -10.02 8.12
N PRO A 207 19.94 -10.76 7.03
CA PRO A 207 20.41 -10.13 5.79
C PRO A 207 19.26 -9.34 5.13
N PRO A 208 19.56 -8.47 4.15
CA PRO A 208 18.53 -7.84 3.32
C PRO A 208 17.63 -8.88 2.67
N LEU A 209 16.33 -8.61 2.65
CA LEU A 209 15.29 -9.52 2.17
C LEU A 209 14.52 -8.90 1.00
N ASP A 210 14.25 -9.72 -0.01
CA ASP A 210 13.30 -9.41 -1.08
C ASP A 210 12.07 -10.28 -0.91
N GLY A 211 10.89 -9.71 -1.10
CA GLY A 211 9.62 -10.42 -0.95
C GLY A 211 8.65 -10.09 -2.06
N SER A 212 7.87 -11.06 -2.50
CA SER A 212 6.75 -10.81 -3.41
C SER A 212 5.66 -11.85 -3.24
N GLY A 213 4.43 -11.52 -3.59
CA GLY A 213 3.40 -12.52 -3.62
C GLY A 213 2.06 -12.04 -4.10
N ASP A 214 1.19 -13.02 -4.34
CA ASP A 214 -0.19 -12.83 -4.73
C ASP A 214 -1.11 -13.77 -3.94
N VAL A 215 -2.23 -13.21 -3.49
CA VAL A 215 -3.26 -13.90 -2.73
C VAL A 215 -4.64 -13.50 -3.24
N THR A 216 -5.59 -14.41 -3.20
CA THR A 216 -6.99 -14.17 -3.56
C THR A 216 -7.86 -14.35 -2.32
N LEU A 217 -8.45 -13.28 -1.83
CA LEU A 217 -9.42 -13.29 -0.75
C LEU A 217 -10.81 -13.66 -1.30
N LYS A 218 -11.34 -14.80 -0.87
CA LYS A 218 -12.66 -15.27 -1.29
C LYS A 218 -13.76 -14.41 -0.69
N ASN A 219 -14.76 -14.08 -1.51
CA ASN A 219 -15.87 -13.21 -1.13
C ASN A 219 -15.42 -11.84 -0.58
N GLY A 220 -14.21 -11.38 -0.94
CA GLY A 220 -13.63 -10.13 -0.42
C GLY A 220 -14.50 -8.90 -0.67
N VAL A 221 -15.26 -8.88 -1.76
CA VAL A 221 -16.19 -7.78 -2.07
C VAL A 221 -17.29 -7.65 -1.02
N ALA A 222 -17.80 -8.76 -0.50
CA ALA A 222 -18.80 -8.75 0.55
C ALA A 222 -18.20 -8.22 1.86
N LEU A 223 -16.96 -8.62 2.21
CA LEU A 223 -16.27 -8.19 3.42
C LEU A 223 -16.05 -6.68 3.47
N ILE A 224 -15.60 -6.08 2.37
CA ILE A 224 -15.42 -4.62 2.30
C ILE A 224 -16.75 -3.89 2.50
N LYS A 225 -17.85 -4.45 1.99
CA LYS A 225 -19.19 -3.84 2.12
C LYS A 225 -19.78 -3.99 3.52
N THR A 226 -19.54 -5.12 4.19
CA THR A 226 -20.07 -5.39 5.53
C THR A 226 -19.19 -4.86 6.65
N GLN A 227 -17.98 -4.38 6.33
CA GLN A 227 -16.99 -3.90 7.30
C GLN A 227 -16.78 -4.91 8.44
N THR A 228 -16.78 -6.20 8.11
CA THR A 228 -16.64 -7.27 9.11
C THR A 228 -15.23 -7.21 9.70
N GLU A 229 -15.14 -7.08 11.02
CA GLU A 229 -13.87 -7.02 11.76
C GLU A 229 -13.27 -8.42 12.05
N SER A 230 -13.92 -9.48 11.58
CA SER A 230 -13.56 -10.88 11.89
C SER A 230 -13.04 -11.64 10.67
N LEU A 231 -11.97 -12.40 10.88
CA LEU A 231 -11.42 -13.35 9.89
C LEU A 231 -12.18 -14.69 9.86
N ARG A 232 -13.14 -14.90 10.76
CA ARG A 232 -13.93 -16.14 10.86
C ARG A 232 -14.79 -16.35 9.61
N GLY A 233 -14.79 -17.57 9.10
CA GLY A 233 -15.48 -17.95 7.88
C GLY A 233 -14.84 -17.43 6.60
N GLN A 234 -13.64 -16.83 6.67
CA GLN A 234 -12.93 -16.33 5.49
C GLN A 234 -11.99 -17.40 4.91
N ALA A 235 -11.78 -17.30 3.61
CA ALA A 235 -10.84 -18.15 2.88
C ALA A 235 -9.96 -17.31 1.97
N VAL A 236 -8.69 -17.70 1.88
CA VAL A 236 -7.66 -17.06 1.08
C VAL A 236 -6.93 -18.13 0.28
N ASP A 237 -6.86 -17.96 -1.03
CA ASP A 237 -5.99 -18.76 -1.88
C ASP A 237 -4.66 -18.04 -2.06
N ILE A 238 -3.57 -18.63 -1.56
CA ILE A 238 -2.23 -18.11 -1.78
C ILE A 238 -1.73 -18.65 -3.13
N GLY A 239 -1.62 -17.78 -4.14
CA GLY A 239 -1.03 -18.15 -5.42
C GLY A 239 0.47 -18.39 -5.26
N LYS A 240 1.18 -17.38 -4.72
CA LYS A 240 2.59 -17.48 -4.37
C LYS A 240 2.94 -16.45 -3.30
N LEU A 241 3.69 -16.84 -2.28
CA LEU A 241 4.48 -15.94 -1.42
C LEU A 241 5.93 -16.34 -1.57
N ASP A 242 6.79 -15.43 -1.98
CA ASP A 242 8.22 -15.61 -2.20
C ASP A 242 8.98 -14.71 -1.23
N LEU A 243 9.97 -15.27 -0.56
CA LEU A 243 10.93 -14.53 0.25
C LEU A 243 12.33 -15.00 -0.10
N SER A 244 13.24 -14.09 -0.40
CA SER A 244 14.61 -14.41 -0.77
C SER A 244 15.65 -13.49 -0.17
N SER A 245 16.87 -14.01 -0.06
CA SER A 245 18.07 -13.25 0.31
C SER A 245 19.28 -13.89 -0.35
N GLY A 246 19.86 -13.22 -1.34
CA GLY A 246 20.92 -13.80 -2.18
C GLY A 246 20.44 -15.07 -2.90
N SER A 247 21.08 -16.22 -2.64
CA SER A 247 20.68 -17.52 -3.22
C SER A 247 19.57 -18.23 -2.43
N ALA A 248 19.32 -17.83 -1.18
CA ALA A 248 18.30 -18.42 -0.33
C ALA A 248 16.92 -17.96 -0.80
N ARG A 249 16.00 -18.90 -1.05
CA ARG A 249 14.60 -18.58 -1.37
C ARG A 249 13.64 -19.57 -0.71
N VAL A 250 12.55 -19.04 -0.17
CA VAL A 250 11.42 -19.81 0.35
C VAL A 250 10.16 -19.35 -0.37
N THR A 251 9.41 -20.30 -0.93
CA THR A 251 8.13 -20.04 -1.56
C THR A 251 7.02 -20.81 -0.86
N VAL A 252 5.87 -20.17 -0.62
CA VAL A 252 4.66 -20.80 -0.05
C VAL A 252 3.49 -20.59 -1.01
N SER A 253 2.66 -21.62 -1.19
CA SER A 253 1.45 -21.55 -2.02
C SER A 253 0.40 -22.52 -1.51
N GLY A 254 -0.89 -22.19 -1.64
CA GLY A 254 -1.99 -23.08 -1.26
C GLY A 254 -3.15 -22.36 -0.56
N PRO A 255 -4.29 -23.04 -0.41
CA PRO A 255 -5.46 -22.48 0.26
C PRO A 255 -5.28 -22.42 1.79
N VAL A 256 -5.86 -21.37 2.38
CA VAL A 256 -6.03 -21.16 3.81
C VAL A 256 -7.49 -20.79 4.06
N SER A 257 -8.07 -21.34 5.12
CA SER A 257 -9.42 -21.00 5.55
C SER A 257 -9.49 -20.91 7.06
N VAL A 258 -10.39 -20.07 7.56
CA VAL A 258 -10.68 -19.91 8.97
C VAL A 258 -12.12 -20.36 9.20
N ASP A 259 -12.32 -21.31 10.10
CA ASP A 259 -13.66 -21.76 10.44
C ASP A 259 -14.41 -20.75 11.33
N ALA A 260 -15.64 -21.08 11.71
CA ALA A 260 -16.45 -20.23 12.58
C ALA A 260 -15.87 -20.12 14.01
N ASP A 261 -15.15 -21.14 14.46
CA ASP A 261 -14.46 -21.17 15.76
C ASP A 261 -13.13 -20.42 15.72
N GLY A 262 -12.74 -19.85 14.57
CA GLY A 262 -11.51 -19.08 14.38
C GLY A 262 -10.28 -19.97 14.18
N LEU A 263 -10.49 -21.27 13.99
CA LEU A 263 -9.43 -22.23 13.78
C LEU A 263 -9.05 -22.26 12.29
N ILE A 264 -7.75 -22.30 12.05
CA ILE A 264 -7.20 -22.29 10.70
C ILE A 264 -7.12 -23.72 10.15
N ASP A 265 -7.59 -23.90 8.93
CA ASP A 265 -7.35 -25.07 8.08
C ASP A 265 -6.57 -24.63 6.84
N ALA A 266 -5.46 -25.29 6.52
CA ALA A 266 -4.62 -24.95 5.39
C ALA A 266 -3.93 -26.17 4.77
N ASP A 267 -3.77 -26.14 3.45
CA ASP A 267 -2.99 -27.12 2.69
C ASP A 267 -1.93 -26.37 1.86
N LEU A 268 -0.76 -26.17 2.47
CA LEU A 268 0.29 -25.31 1.94
C LEU A 268 1.44 -26.14 1.40
N MET A 269 1.97 -25.74 0.25
CA MET A 269 3.20 -26.26 -0.33
C MET A 269 4.33 -25.27 -0.11
N ILE A 270 5.33 -25.69 0.66
CA ILE A 270 6.56 -24.93 0.89
C ILE A 270 7.63 -25.44 -0.04
N ARG A 271 8.30 -24.56 -0.79
CA ARG A 271 9.49 -24.87 -1.57
C ARG A 271 10.65 -24.08 -1.04
N VAL A 272 11.82 -24.72 -0.96
CA VAL A 272 13.04 -24.10 -0.43
C VAL A 272 14.13 -24.26 -1.47
N SER A 273 14.60 -23.16 -2.06
CA SER A 273 15.78 -23.15 -2.93
C SER A 273 17.01 -22.78 -2.10
N ASP A 274 18.11 -23.50 -2.29
CA ASP A 274 19.33 -23.38 -1.49
C ASP A 274 19.08 -23.55 0.02
N SER A 275 18.68 -24.77 0.40
CA SER A 275 18.40 -25.14 1.80
C SER A 275 19.56 -24.84 2.75
N LYS A 276 20.81 -24.85 2.27
CA LYS A 276 21.97 -24.53 3.09
C LYS A 276 22.03 -23.03 3.40
N ALA A 277 21.86 -22.17 2.40
CA ALA A 277 21.82 -20.72 2.61
C ALA A 277 20.66 -20.32 3.55
N VAL A 278 19.47 -20.91 3.37
CA VAL A 278 18.32 -20.69 4.28
C VAL A 278 18.66 -21.10 5.72
N ALA A 279 19.29 -22.27 5.92
CA ALA A 279 19.70 -22.74 7.25
C ALA A 279 20.74 -21.83 7.90
N GLU A 280 21.66 -21.26 7.12
CA GLU A 280 22.67 -20.33 7.61
C GLU A 280 22.05 -19.01 8.08
N ILE A 281 21.07 -18.47 7.33
CA ILE A 281 20.31 -17.27 7.72
C ILE A 281 19.52 -17.54 9.00
N LEU A 282 18.70 -18.60 9.02
CA LEU A 282 17.89 -18.95 10.20
C LEU A 282 18.77 -19.26 11.42
N GLY A 283 19.91 -19.92 11.23
CA GLY A 283 20.85 -20.22 12.32
C GLY A 283 21.60 -19.00 12.87
N LYS A 284 21.63 -17.87 12.14
CA LYS A 284 22.09 -16.57 12.65
C LYS A 284 20.97 -15.81 13.35
N ALA A 285 19.76 -15.86 12.80
CA ALA A 285 18.58 -15.22 13.36
C ALA A 285 18.11 -15.88 14.67
N ILE A 286 18.23 -17.21 14.78
CA ILE A 286 17.75 -18.01 15.92
C ILE A 286 18.91 -18.89 16.43
N PRO A 287 19.95 -18.29 17.04
CA PRO A 287 21.16 -19.00 17.45
C PRO A 287 20.88 -20.14 18.44
N GLU A 288 19.82 -20.01 19.26
CA GLU A 288 19.36 -21.00 20.23
C GLU A 288 18.94 -22.34 19.59
N GLN A 289 18.45 -22.31 18.34
CA GLN A 289 18.03 -23.50 17.59
C GLN A 289 19.00 -23.87 16.47
N LYS A 290 20.16 -23.22 16.39
CA LYS A 290 21.12 -23.36 15.28
C LYS A 290 21.49 -24.80 14.95
N SER A 291 21.70 -25.66 15.95
CA SER A 291 22.03 -27.08 15.71
C SER A 291 20.84 -27.82 15.09
N GLN A 292 19.63 -27.60 15.58
CA GLN A 292 18.41 -28.25 15.11
C GLN A 292 18.08 -27.80 13.68
N ILE A 293 18.19 -26.50 13.42
CA ILE A 293 18.03 -25.89 12.08
C ILE A 293 19.02 -26.53 11.10
N LYS A 294 20.33 -26.56 11.43
CA LYS A 294 21.34 -27.16 10.57
C LYS A 294 21.06 -28.63 10.26
N THR A 295 20.69 -29.43 11.27
CA THR A 295 20.38 -30.84 11.08
C THR A 295 19.14 -31.04 10.21
N GLY A 296 18.06 -30.27 10.47
CA GLY A 296 16.83 -30.35 9.69
C GLY A 296 17.04 -30.02 8.23
N PHE A 297 17.67 -28.87 7.94
CA PHE A 297 17.92 -28.42 6.58
C PHE A 297 18.99 -29.23 5.85
N ALA A 298 19.94 -29.86 6.55
CA ALA A 298 20.85 -30.85 5.94
C ALA A 298 20.07 -32.05 5.40
N GLY A 299 19.05 -32.52 6.14
CA GLY A 299 18.13 -33.56 5.67
C GLY A 299 17.32 -33.10 4.45
N LEU A 300 16.85 -31.85 4.45
CA LEU A 300 16.12 -31.29 3.31
C LEU A 300 16.97 -31.20 2.04
N ALA A 301 18.24 -30.83 2.16
CA ALA A 301 19.17 -30.78 1.03
C ALA A 301 19.37 -32.15 0.35
N LEU A 302 19.16 -33.27 1.07
CA LEU A 302 19.22 -34.61 0.49
C LEU A 302 18.03 -34.93 -0.43
N LEU A 303 16.93 -34.18 -0.33
CA LEU A 303 15.73 -34.36 -1.16
C LEU A 303 15.85 -33.69 -2.54
N GLY A 304 16.91 -32.92 -2.78
CA GLY A 304 17.18 -32.24 -4.04
C GLY A 304 17.52 -30.76 -3.87
N ASN A 305 17.62 -30.04 -4.99
CA ASN A 305 17.98 -28.61 -5.00
C ASN A 305 16.83 -27.68 -4.57
N GLU A 306 15.59 -28.11 -4.81
CA GLU A 306 14.38 -27.38 -4.45
C GLU A 306 13.36 -28.31 -3.77
N PRO A 307 13.66 -28.82 -2.56
CA PRO A 307 12.72 -29.65 -1.82
C PRO A 307 11.37 -28.95 -1.67
N SER A 308 10.31 -29.71 -1.95
CA SER A 308 8.93 -29.29 -1.70
C SER A 308 8.34 -30.11 -0.57
N MET A 309 7.66 -29.44 0.36
CA MET A 309 7.11 -30.05 1.57
C MET A 309 5.66 -29.60 1.78
N PRO A 310 4.72 -30.54 2.00
CA PRO A 310 3.37 -30.19 2.39
C PRO A 310 3.34 -29.78 3.87
N LEU A 311 2.91 -28.55 4.13
CA LEU A 311 2.51 -28.04 5.43
C LEU A 311 0.99 -28.09 5.53
N LYS A 312 0.49 -28.99 6.37
CA LYS A 312 -0.95 -29.15 6.62
C LYS A 312 -1.31 -28.59 7.97
N ILE A 313 -2.32 -27.74 8.01
CA ILE A 313 -2.92 -27.21 9.24
C ILE A 313 -4.35 -27.74 9.30
N VAL A 314 -4.70 -28.44 10.37
CA VAL A 314 -6.07 -28.94 10.59
C VAL A 314 -6.56 -28.45 11.94
N LYS A 315 -7.60 -27.62 11.96
CA LYS A 315 -8.17 -27.00 13.17
C LYS A 315 -7.08 -26.36 14.06
N GLY A 316 -6.21 -25.58 13.45
CA GLY A 316 -5.08 -24.92 14.09
C GLY A 316 -3.86 -25.82 14.37
N LYS A 317 -3.92 -27.14 14.16
CA LYS A 317 -2.76 -28.03 14.39
C LYS A 317 -1.90 -28.11 13.14
N ALA A 318 -0.66 -27.60 13.21
CA ALA A 318 0.27 -27.55 12.08
C ALA A 318 1.19 -28.78 12.03
N SER A 319 1.38 -29.32 10.84
CA SER A 319 2.22 -30.50 10.57
C SER A 319 2.94 -30.37 9.23
N LEU A 320 4.24 -30.68 9.19
CA LEU A 320 5.06 -30.72 7.98
C LEU A 320 5.28 -32.18 7.60
N GLY A 321 4.52 -32.68 6.62
CA GLY A 321 4.43 -34.12 6.36
C GLY A 321 4.02 -34.90 7.61
N PHE A 322 4.94 -35.63 8.21
CA PHE A 322 4.71 -36.42 9.44
C PHE A 322 5.18 -35.73 10.73
N ILE A 323 5.80 -34.55 10.62
CA ILE A 323 6.42 -33.85 11.75
C ILE A 323 5.42 -32.83 12.33
N PRO A 324 4.96 -32.99 13.59
CA PRO A 324 4.11 -31.98 14.22
C PRO A 324 4.94 -30.73 14.52
N LEU A 325 4.42 -29.56 14.13
CA LEU A 325 5.06 -28.26 14.36
C LEU A 325 4.49 -27.52 15.57
N GLY A 326 3.20 -27.75 15.88
CA GLY A 326 2.54 -27.11 17.02
C GLY A 326 1.07 -26.79 16.75
N SER A 327 0.51 -25.89 17.56
CA SER A 327 -0.87 -25.41 17.46
C SER A 327 -0.92 -23.90 17.37
N ILE A 328 -1.72 -23.40 16.42
CA ILE A 328 -2.04 -22.00 16.23
C ILE A 328 -3.31 -21.69 17.02
N LYS A 329 -3.29 -20.57 17.77
CA LYS A 329 -4.47 -20.12 18.53
C LYS A 329 -5.56 -19.63 17.56
N PRO A 330 -6.84 -19.65 17.98
CA PRO A 330 -7.92 -19.07 17.18
C PRO A 330 -7.63 -17.61 16.83
N VAL A 331 -7.97 -17.23 15.60
CA VAL A 331 -7.94 -15.84 15.13
C VAL A 331 -9.34 -15.24 15.19
N ASP A 332 -9.40 -13.96 15.52
CA ASP A 332 -10.65 -13.19 15.52
C ASP A 332 -10.99 -12.65 14.14
#